data_AF-A6MK72-F1
#
_entry.id   AF-A6MK72-F1
#
_cell.length_a   1.000
_cell.length_b   1.000
_cell.length_c   1.000
_cell.angle_alpha   90.00
_cell.angle_beta   90.00
_cell.angle_gamma   90.00
#
_symmetry.space_group_name_H-M   'P 1'
#
loop_
_entity.id
_entity.type
_entity.pdbx_description
1 polymer ?
#
loop_
_entity_poly.entity_id
_entity_poly.type
_entity_poly.pdbx_seq_one_letter_code
_entity_poly.pdbx_strand_id
1 'polypeptide(L)'
;PHKESTMPRSGSSGGQQPSGTKEGVKRYEQEHAAVQDKLFQVAQKEREAATKHSKVSLPTGESSISHEEQKSVRLARELESREAELRRRDTFYKEQLGRIEKKNAEMYKLSSQQFHEAASKMERTIKPRRVEPVCSGLQAQILQCYRDRLHEVLLCSDLVKAYQRCVSTAHKG
;
A
#
# COMPACT_ATOMS: atom_id res chain seq x y z
N PRO A 1 113.72 -62.16 -18.48
CA PRO A 1 114.59 -61.05 -18.02
C PRO A 1 113.87 -59.69 -18.13
N HIS A 2 113.64 -59.07 -16.97
CA HIS A 2 113.61 -57.62 -16.67
C HIS A 2 113.39 -56.64 -17.84
N LYS A 3 112.25 -55.93 -17.85
CA LYS A 3 111.99 -54.57 -17.28
C LYS A 3 112.36 -53.44 -18.27
N GLU A 4 111.35 -52.68 -18.71
CA GLU A 4 111.14 -51.23 -18.36
C GLU A 4 111.89 -50.33 -19.38
N SER A 5 111.29 -49.37 -20.08
CA SER A 5 110.86 -48.09 -19.51
C SER A 5 110.17 -47.16 -20.55
N THR A 6 109.23 -46.39 -20.00
CA THR A 6 108.63 -45.08 -20.33
C THR A 6 109.28 -44.10 -21.34
N MET A 7 108.43 -43.64 -22.29
CA MET A 7 108.13 -42.30 -22.88
C MET A 7 109.12 -41.11 -22.78
N PRO A 8 109.14 -40.19 -23.78
CA PRO A 8 108.38 -38.93 -23.65
C PRO A 8 107.71 -38.29 -24.91
N ARG A 9 106.66 -37.51 -24.61
CA ARG A 9 105.96 -36.34 -25.25
C ARG A 9 106.68 -35.58 -26.40
N SER A 10 106.05 -34.85 -27.33
CA SER A 10 104.85 -33.97 -27.34
C SER A 10 104.45 -33.57 -28.78
N GLY A 11 103.16 -33.29 -29.07
CA GLY A 11 102.73 -32.55 -30.26
C GLY A 11 101.29 -32.78 -30.76
N SER A 12 100.37 -31.91 -30.35
CA SER A 12 98.95 -31.67 -30.70
C SER A 12 98.39 -32.03 -32.10
N SER A 13 97.19 -32.66 -32.15
CA SER A 13 95.96 -32.22 -32.86
C SER A 13 94.98 -33.40 -33.04
N GLY A 14 93.69 -33.18 -32.78
CA GLY A 14 92.67 -34.22 -32.58
C GLY A 14 91.91 -34.72 -33.82
N GLY A 15 90.96 -35.63 -33.54
CA GLY A 15 89.90 -36.07 -34.46
C GLY A 15 89.59 -37.57 -34.39
N GLN A 16 88.37 -37.94 -33.98
CA GLN A 16 87.85 -39.32 -33.83
C GLN A 16 86.64 -39.57 -34.78
N GLN A 17 86.40 -40.86 -35.12
CA GLN A 17 85.18 -41.52 -35.72
C GLN A 17 84.99 -41.41 -37.27
N PRO A 18 84.29 -42.37 -37.98
CA PRO A 18 82.92 -42.87 -37.70
C PRO A 18 82.51 -44.31 -38.14
N SER A 19 81.72 -45.04 -37.31
CA SER A 19 80.92 -46.19 -37.79
C SER A 19 79.59 -46.48 -37.06
N GLY A 20 79.19 -45.71 -36.03
CA GLY A 20 77.93 -45.90 -35.28
C GLY A 20 76.71 -45.07 -35.78
N THR A 21 76.85 -44.31 -36.86
CA THR A 21 75.94 -43.19 -37.16
C THR A 21 74.62 -43.60 -37.84
N LYS A 22 74.58 -44.71 -38.61
CA LYS A 22 73.38 -45.08 -39.41
C LYS A 22 72.27 -45.78 -38.60
N GLU A 23 72.61 -46.54 -37.57
CA GLU A 23 71.62 -47.19 -36.69
C GLU A 23 71.04 -46.21 -35.67
N GLY A 24 71.86 -45.27 -35.18
CA GLY A 24 71.40 -44.21 -34.27
C GLY A 24 70.39 -43.25 -34.92
N VAL A 25 70.58 -42.91 -36.20
CA VAL A 25 69.63 -42.06 -36.95
C VAL A 25 68.27 -42.74 -37.11
N LYS A 26 68.24 -44.04 -37.44
CA LYS A 26 66.99 -44.80 -37.55
C LYS A 26 66.24 -44.92 -36.22
N ARG A 27 66.97 -45.13 -35.12
CA ARG A 27 66.38 -45.16 -33.76
C ARG A 27 65.82 -43.79 -33.38
N TYR A 28 66.53 -42.71 -33.69
CA TYR A 28 66.08 -41.34 -33.44
C TYR A 28 64.80 -40.98 -34.22
N GLU A 29 64.71 -41.33 -35.50
CA GLU A 29 63.49 -41.12 -36.30
C GLU A 29 62.29 -41.90 -35.74
N GLN A 30 62.51 -43.14 -35.29
CA GLN A 30 61.47 -43.96 -34.70
C GLN A 30 60.99 -43.40 -33.34
N GLU A 31 61.90 -42.95 -32.49
CA GLU A 31 61.58 -42.29 -31.23
C GLU A 31 60.84 -40.97 -31.46
N HIS A 32 61.26 -40.18 -32.46
CA HIS A 32 60.59 -38.94 -32.82
C HIS A 32 59.15 -39.19 -33.30
N ALA A 33 58.93 -40.20 -34.13
CA ALA A 33 57.59 -40.60 -34.58
C ALA A 33 56.70 -41.05 -33.39
N ALA A 34 57.25 -41.83 -32.46
CA ALA A 34 56.53 -42.27 -31.27
C ALA A 34 56.17 -41.11 -30.33
N VAL A 35 57.08 -40.15 -30.16
CA VAL A 35 56.83 -38.94 -29.37
C VAL A 35 55.76 -38.07 -30.03
N GLN A 36 55.81 -37.92 -31.34
CA GLN A 36 54.83 -37.14 -32.10
C GLN A 36 53.42 -37.75 -32.01
N ASP A 37 53.30 -39.09 -32.10
CA ASP A 37 52.03 -39.80 -31.90
C ASP A 37 51.48 -39.62 -30.48
N LYS A 38 52.34 -39.75 -29.46
CA LYS A 38 51.95 -39.51 -28.06
C LYS A 38 51.45 -38.09 -27.84
N LEU A 39 52.12 -37.11 -28.45
CA LEU A 39 51.73 -35.70 -28.35
C LEU A 39 50.35 -35.46 -28.98
N PHE A 40 50.09 -36.08 -30.13
CA PHE A 40 48.79 -36.02 -30.80
C PHE A 40 47.67 -36.63 -29.95
N GLN A 41 47.92 -37.81 -29.35
CA GLN A 41 46.95 -38.44 -28.45
C GLN A 41 46.65 -37.60 -27.20
N VAL A 42 47.66 -36.96 -26.62
CA VAL A 42 47.48 -36.06 -25.47
C VAL A 42 46.66 -34.83 -25.87
N ALA A 43 47.01 -34.19 -26.99
CA ALA A 43 46.26 -33.03 -27.51
C ALA A 43 44.79 -33.38 -27.82
N GLN A 44 44.53 -34.58 -28.36
CA GLN A 44 43.17 -35.06 -28.60
C GLN A 44 42.41 -35.24 -27.28
N LYS A 45 43.02 -35.89 -26.28
CA LYS A 45 42.42 -36.09 -24.95
C LYS A 45 42.14 -34.77 -24.23
N GLU A 46 43.04 -33.80 -24.31
CA GLU A 46 42.83 -32.46 -23.74
C GLU A 46 41.69 -31.72 -24.45
N ARG A 47 41.58 -31.82 -25.77
CA ARG A 47 40.47 -31.22 -26.53
C ARG A 47 39.13 -31.87 -26.19
N GLU A 48 39.10 -33.18 -26.02
CA GLU A 48 37.92 -33.92 -25.57
C GLU A 48 37.54 -33.57 -24.11
N ALA A 49 38.52 -33.42 -23.23
CA ALA A 49 38.30 -32.97 -21.86
C ALA A 49 37.77 -31.53 -21.84
N ALA A 50 38.39 -30.61 -22.58
CA ALA A 50 37.95 -29.21 -22.68
C ALA A 50 36.54 -29.08 -23.27
N THR A 51 36.19 -29.90 -24.28
CA THR A 51 34.83 -29.91 -24.83
C THR A 51 33.80 -30.53 -23.89
N LYS A 52 34.18 -31.54 -23.09
CA LYS A 52 33.32 -32.07 -22.01
C LYS A 52 33.11 -31.03 -20.90
N HIS A 53 34.18 -30.35 -20.47
CA HIS A 53 34.08 -29.27 -19.49
C HIS A 53 33.25 -28.08 -20.02
N SER A 54 33.41 -27.68 -21.28
CA SER A 54 32.57 -26.65 -21.91
C SER A 54 31.08 -27.02 -21.92
N LYS A 55 30.74 -28.28 -22.22
CA LYS A 55 29.35 -28.76 -22.18
C LYS A 55 28.78 -28.87 -20.77
N VAL A 56 29.63 -29.15 -19.77
CA VAL A 56 29.26 -29.24 -18.34
C VAL A 56 29.19 -27.87 -17.67
N SER A 57 29.92 -26.87 -18.16
CA SER A 57 29.89 -25.48 -17.70
C SER A 57 28.87 -24.61 -18.45
N LEU A 58 28.22 -25.15 -19.48
CA LEU A 58 27.10 -24.53 -20.19
C LEU A 58 25.70 -25.08 -19.81
N PRO A 59 25.34 -25.27 -18.53
CA PRO A 59 23.95 -25.33 -18.15
C PRO A 59 23.46 -23.91 -17.82
N THR A 60 22.46 -23.46 -18.59
CA THR A 60 21.28 -22.83 -17.97
C THR A 60 21.40 -21.34 -17.56
N GLY A 61 21.98 -20.48 -18.40
CA GLY A 61 21.74 -19.04 -18.35
C GLY A 61 20.41 -18.66 -19.02
N GLU A 62 20.27 -18.96 -20.31
CA GLU A 62 19.08 -18.57 -21.10
C GLU A 62 17.81 -19.36 -20.72
N SER A 63 17.94 -20.63 -20.34
CA SER A 63 16.80 -21.45 -19.89
C SER A 63 16.27 -21.06 -18.50
N SER A 64 17.15 -20.61 -17.58
CA SER A 64 16.70 -20.07 -16.30
C SER A 64 16.10 -18.67 -16.44
N ILE A 65 16.72 -17.80 -17.26
CA ILE A 65 16.19 -16.46 -17.55
C ILE A 65 14.81 -16.55 -18.22
N SER A 66 14.65 -17.40 -19.24
CA SER A 66 13.34 -17.57 -19.92
C SER A 66 12.26 -18.18 -19.01
N HIS A 67 12.63 -19.07 -18.09
CA HIS A 67 11.70 -19.62 -17.11
C HIS A 67 11.25 -18.57 -16.07
N GLU A 68 12.17 -17.73 -15.60
CA GLU A 68 11.84 -16.60 -14.71
C GLU A 68 11.03 -15.52 -15.43
N GLU A 69 11.32 -15.21 -16.69
CA GLU A 69 10.49 -14.34 -17.54
C GLU A 69 9.08 -14.92 -17.69
N GLN A 70 8.94 -16.21 -17.99
CA GLN A 70 7.63 -16.84 -18.13
C GLN A 70 6.83 -16.84 -16.81
N LYS A 71 7.49 -17.04 -15.67
CA LYS A 71 6.87 -16.87 -14.34
C LYS A 71 6.44 -15.42 -14.10
N SER A 72 7.29 -14.45 -14.42
CA SER A 72 6.99 -13.03 -14.24
C SER A 72 5.77 -12.60 -15.04
N VAL A 73 5.65 -13.06 -16.29
CA VAL A 73 4.48 -12.80 -17.15
C VAL A 73 3.21 -13.43 -16.58
N ARG A 74 3.30 -14.65 -16.02
CA ARG A 74 2.16 -15.29 -15.35
C ARG A 74 1.71 -14.51 -14.11
N LEU A 75 2.67 -14.11 -13.27
CA LEU A 75 2.40 -13.33 -12.06
C LEU A 75 1.80 -11.96 -12.41
N ALA A 76 2.30 -11.30 -13.45
CA ALA A 76 1.78 -10.02 -13.93
C ALA A 76 0.31 -10.13 -14.37
N ARG A 77 -0.05 -11.19 -15.10
CA ARG A 77 -1.46 -11.46 -15.49
C ARG A 77 -2.35 -11.75 -14.29
N GLU A 78 -1.85 -12.49 -13.30
CA GLU A 78 -2.61 -12.77 -12.09
C GLU A 78 -2.87 -11.49 -11.27
N LEU A 79 -1.86 -10.62 -11.15
CA LEU A 79 -2.00 -9.32 -10.51
C LEU A 79 -2.98 -8.41 -11.25
N GLU A 80 -2.90 -8.36 -12.59
CA GLU A 80 -3.86 -7.58 -13.40
C GLU A 80 -5.30 -8.07 -13.23
N SER A 81 -5.51 -9.40 -13.23
CA SER A 81 -6.81 -10.00 -12.97
C SER A 81 -7.34 -9.64 -11.58
N ARG A 82 -6.49 -9.73 -10.55
CA ARG A 82 -6.84 -9.39 -9.17
C ARG A 82 -7.14 -7.90 -9.02
N GLU A 83 -6.37 -7.03 -9.67
CA GLU A 83 -6.63 -5.59 -9.67
C GLU A 83 -7.94 -5.26 -10.37
N ALA A 84 -8.26 -5.92 -11.48
CA ALA A 84 -9.54 -5.76 -12.17
C ALA A 84 -10.73 -6.24 -11.30
N GLU A 85 -10.57 -7.32 -10.53
CA GLU A 85 -11.59 -7.76 -9.58
C GLU A 85 -11.76 -6.75 -8.43
N LEU A 86 -10.66 -6.26 -7.85
CA LEU A 86 -10.70 -5.25 -6.80
C LEU A 86 -11.39 -3.97 -7.28
N ARG A 87 -11.06 -3.49 -8.48
CA ARG A 87 -11.73 -2.32 -9.09
C ARG A 87 -13.23 -2.56 -9.29
N ARG A 88 -13.63 -3.75 -9.74
CA ARG A 88 -15.06 -4.10 -9.88
C ARG A 88 -15.78 -4.06 -8.52
N ARG A 89 -15.18 -4.60 -7.47
CA ARG A 89 -15.73 -4.60 -6.11
C ARG A 89 -15.79 -3.19 -5.54
N ASP A 90 -14.74 -2.40 -5.70
CA ASP A 90 -14.69 -1.00 -5.24
C ASP A 90 -15.80 -0.17 -5.88
N THR A 91 -15.97 -0.24 -7.20
CA THR A 91 -17.06 0.45 -7.90
C THR A 91 -18.42 -0.01 -7.38
N PHE A 92 -18.64 -1.32 -7.22
CA PHE A 92 -19.90 -1.85 -6.70
C PHE A 92 -20.23 -1.30 -5.31
N TYR A 93 -19.27 -1.36 -4.36
CA TYR A 93 -19.52 -0.88 -3.01
C TYR A 93 -19.68 0.64 -2.93
N LYS A 94 -18.92 1.40 -3.72
CA LYS A 94 -19.10 2.85 -3.84
C LYS A 94 -20.50 3.21 -4.36
N GLU A 95 -21.00 2.49 -5.35
CA GLU A 95 -22.37 2.67 -5.83
C GLU A 95 -23.42 2.32 -4.77
N GLN A 96 -23.25 1.22 -4.03
CA GLN A 96 -24.18 0.86 -2.96
C GLN A 96 -24.18 1.89 -1.84
N LEU A 97 -22.99 2.35 -1.41
CA LEU A 97 -22.84 3.41 -0.42
C LEU A 97 -23.54 4.69 -0.89
N GLY A 98 -23.28 5.13 -2.13
CA GLY A 98 -23.94 6.31 -2.69
C GLY A 98 -25.47 6.19 -2.73
N ARG A 99 -26.01 5.00 -3.03
CA ARG A 99 -27.47 4.74 -2.97
C ARG A 99 -28.01 4.83 -1.54
N ILE A 100 -27.28 4.29 -0.56
CA ILE A 100 -27.66 4.34 0.85
C ILE A 100 -27.62 5.79 1.35
N GLU A 101 -26.54 6.51 1.09
CA GLU A 101 -26.37 7.92 1.46
C GLU A 101 -27.47 8.79 0.86
N LYS A 102 -27.77 8.61 -0.44
CA LYS A 102 -28.86 9.34 -1.11
C LYS A 102 -30.21 9.07 -0.45
N LYS A 103 -30.57 7.80 -0.24
CA LYS A 103 -31.82 7.43 0.44
C LYS A 103 -31.89 7.99 1.85
N ASN A 104 -30.77 7.97 2.57
CA ASN A 104 -30.71 8.49 3.93
C ASN A 104 -30.93 10.01 3.96
N ALA A 105 -30.26 10.75 3.07
CA ALA A 105 -30.45 12.19 2.92
C ALA A 105 -31.90 12.56 2.53
N GLU A 106 -32.50 11.82 1.60
CA GLU A 106 -33.90 12.00 1.21
C GLU A 106 -34.86 11.74 2.38
N MET A 107 -34.63 10.67 3.14
CA MET A 107 -35.43 10.32 4.32
C MET A 107 -35.33 11.38 5.42
N TYR A 108 -34.12 11.86 5.76
CA TYR A 108 -33.94 12.94 6.73
C TYR A 108 -34.63 14.23 6.29
N LYS A 109 -34.51 14.58 5.01
CA LYS A 109 -35.17 15.76 4.45
C LYS A 109 -36.69 15.65 4.56
N LEU A 110 -37.26 14.52 4.14
CA LEU A 110 -38.70 14.29 4.22
C LEU A 110 -39.20 14.30 5.67
N SER A 111 -38.51 13.61 6.58
CA SER A 111 -38.86 13.56 7.99
C SER A 111 -38.84 14.95 8.64
N SER A 112 -37.80 15.74 8.35
CA SER A 112 -37.71 17.12 8.81
C SER A 112 -38.86 17.96 8.27
N GLN A 113 -39.17 17.88 6.98
CA GLN A 113 -40.28 18.61 6.38
C GLN A 113 -41.63 18.25 7.01
N GLN A 114 -41.90 16.95 7.19
CA GLN A 114 -43.14 16.48 7.83
C GLN A 114 -43.26 16.96 9.28
N PHE A 115 -42.16 16.97 10.03
CA PHE A 115 -42.16 17.50 11.39
C PHE A 115 -42.51 19.00 11.42
N HIS A 116 -41.84 19.80 10.59
CA HIS A 116 -42.09 21.24 10.53
C HIS A 116 -43.50 21.57 10.03
N GLU A 117 -44.01 20.80 9.06
CA GLU A 117 -45.38 20.94 8.58
C GLU A 117 -46.39 20.61 9.68
N ALA A 118 -46.19 19.50 10.40
CA ALA A 118 -47.04 19.11 11.52
C ALA A 118 -47.02 20.15 12.64
N ALA A 119 -45.83 20.66 13.00
CA ALA A 119 -45.67 21.72 14.00
C ALA A 119 -46.40 23.01 13.56
N SER A 120 -46.18 23.45 12.32
CA SER A 120 -46.84 24.65 11.77
C SER A 120 -48.36 24.50 11.71
N LYS A 121 -48.86 23.32 11.34
CA LYS A 121 -50.29 23.02 11.33
C LYS A 121 -50.86 23.06 12.76
N MET A 122 -50.14 22.48 13.72
CA MET A 122 -50.52 22.50 15.12
C MET A 122 -50.57 23.93 15.67
N GLU A 123 -49.54 24.74 15.43
CA GLU A 123 -49.51 26.16 15.83
C GLU A 123 -50.71 26.95 15.31
N ARG A 124 -51.14 26.70 14.06
CA ARG A 124 -52.34 27.34 13.50
C ARG A 124 -53.64 26.90 14.17
N THR A 125 -53.70 25.66 14.66
CA THR A 125 -54.88 25.12 15.34
C THR A 125 -54.94 25.44 16.83
N ILE A 126 -53.79 25.61 17.47
CA ILE A 126 -53.70 26.02 18.87
C ILE A 126 -54.08 27.50 18.92
N LYS A 127 -55.30 27.79 19.40
CA LYS A 127 -55.63 29.16 19.79
C LYS A 127 -54.70 29.58 20.92
N PRO A 128 -53.97 30.70 20.80
CA PRO A 128 -53.30 31.30 21.94
C PRO A 128 -54.33 31.48 23.03
N ARG A 129 -54.09 30.90 24.20
CA ARG A 129 -54.96 31.10 25.36
C ARG A 129 -54.92 32.59 25.65
N ARG A 130 -56.03 33.29 25.44
CA ARG A 130 -56.19 34.66 25.95
C ARG A 130 -56.27 34.54 27.46
N VAL A 131 -55.12 34.59 28.10
CA VAL A 131 -55.04 34.71 29.56
C VAL A 131 -55.30 36.19 29.83
N GLU A 132 -56.54 36.50 30.17
CA GLU A 132 -56.83 37.82 30.70
C GLU A 132 -56.13 37.92 32.07
N PRO A 133 -55.35 38.99 32.33
CA PRO A 133 -54.69 39.14 33.61
C PRO A 133 -55.74 39.17 34.71
N VAL A 134 -55.51 38.40 35.78
CA VAL A 134 -56.48 38.31 36.88
C VAL A 134 -56.65 39.69 37.51
N CYS A 135 -57.88 40.03 37.89
CA CYS A 135 -58.22 41.33 38.46
C CYS A 135 -58.03 42.53 37.50
N SER A 136 -57.92 42.33 36.18
CA SER A 136 -57.80 43.36 35.15
C SER A 136 -58.81 44.51 35.31
N GLY A 137 -60.08 44.17 35.51
CA GLY A 137 -61.16 45.15 35.68
C GLY A 137 -61.00 46.01 36.94
N LEU A 138 -60.60 45.41 38.06
CA LEU A 138 -60.34 46.14 39.31
C LEU A 138 -59.12 47.06 39.16
N GLN A 139 -58.07 46.59 38.48
CA GLN A 139 -56.90 47.41 38.18
C GLN A 139 -57.27 48.64 37.34
N ALA A 140 -58.09 48.46 36.29
CA ALA A 140 -58.57 49.56 35.46
C ALA A 140 -59.40 50.56 36.26
N GLN A 141 -60.30 50.09 37.15
CA GLN A 141 -61.12 50.95 38.00
C GLN A 141 -60.28 51.75 39.01
N ILE A 142 -59.24 51.16 39.59
CA ILE A 142 -58.31 51.88 40.51
C ILE A 142 -57.58 52.98 39.75
N LEU A 143 -57.04 52.68 38.58
CA LEU A 143 -56.34 53.66 37.75
C LEU A 143 -57.25 54.81 37.35
N GLN A 144 -58.50 54.51 36.98
CA GLN A 144 -59.51 55.51 36.67
C GLN A 144 -59.83 56.38 37.91
N CYS A 145 -60.04 55.73 39.06
CA CYS A 145 -60.33 56.41 40.32
C CYS A 145 -59.27 57.44 40.72
N TYR A 146 -57.98 57.07 40.60
CA TYR A 146 -56.90 58.00 40.92
C TYR A 146 -56.77 59.15 39.93
N ARG A 147 -57.06 58.92 38.64
CA ARG A 147 -57.09 60.00 37.64
C ARG A 147 -58.20 61.01 37.94
N ASP A 148 -59.37 60.53 38.35
CA ASP A 148 -60.53 61.37 38.58
C ASP A 148 -60.49 62.08 39.97
N ARG A 149 -59.72 61.53 40.92
CA ARG A 149 -59.67 62.02 42.32
C ARG A 149 -58.25 62.26 42.82
N LEU A 150 -57.49 63.11 42.12
CA LEU A 150 -56.10 63.42 42.47
C LEU A 150 -55.91 63.99 43.88
N HIS A 151 -56.87 64.78 44.38
CA HIS A 151 -56.81 65.41 45.71
C HIS A 151 -57.56 64.62 46.79
N GLU A 152 -58.29 63.56 46.42
CA GLU A 152 -59.17 62.77 47.30
C GLU A 152 -58.92 61.26 47.13
N VAL A 153 -57.66 60.87 46.96
CA VAL A 153 -57.25 59.49 46.63
C VAL A 153 -57.71 58.44 47.65
N LEU A 154 -57.99 58.83 48.89
CA LEU A 154 -58.48 57.92 49.94
C LEU A 154 -59.87 57.35 49.64
N LEU A 155 -60.68 58.04 48.82
CA LEU A 155 -61.98 57.52 48.35
C LEU A 155 -61.80 56.31 47.40
N CYS A 156 -60.61 56.07 46.87
CA CYS A 156 -60.29 54.89 46.06
C CYS A 156 -59.92 53.65 46.91
N SER A 157 -59.86 53.78 48.25
CA SER A 157 -59.34 52.74 49.13
C SER A 157 -60.11 51.42 49.04
N ASP A 158 -61.43 51.45 48.85
CA ASP A 158 -62.24 50.22 48.76
C ASP A 158 -61.99 49.45 47.46
N LEU A 159 -61.71 50.15 46.35
CA LEU A 159 -61.27 49.52 45.10
C LEU A 159 -59.92 48.83 45.27
N VAL A 160 -58.98 49.48 45.96
CA VAL A 160 -57.64 48.89 46.26
C VAL A 160 -57.77 47.65 47.14
N LYS A 161 -58.60 47.69 48.20
CA LYS A 161 -58.85 46.52 49.06
C LYS A 161 -59.50 45.37 48.26
N ALA A 162 -60.43 45.69 47.35
CA ALA A 162 -61.04 44.68 46.48
C ALA A 162 -60.02 44.03 45.54
N TYR A 163 -59.12 44.81 44.95
CA TYR A 163 -58.02 44.31 44.13
C TYR A 163 -57.06 43.42 44.94
N GLN A 164 -56.65 43.85 46.14
CA GLN A 164 -55.78 43.06 47.02
C GLN A 164 -56.42 41.71 47.38
N ARG A 165 -57.72 41.68 47.68
CA ARG A 165 -58.44 40.42 47.92
C ARG A 165 -58.44 39.54 46.68
N CYS A 166 -58.75 40.10 45.52
CA CYS A 166 -58.76 39.38 44.24
C CYS A 166 -57.39 38.75 43.92
N VAL A 167 -56.30 39.51 44.08
CA VAL A 167 -54.93 39.00 43.88
C VAL A 167 -54.58 37.90 44.90
N SER A 168 -54.96 38.08 46.16
CA SER A 168 -54.71 37.11 47.22
C SER A 168 -55.46 35.80 47.00
N THR A 169 -56.69 35.86 46.46
CA THR A 169 -57.45 34.66 46.10
C THR A 169 -56.88 33.97 44.87
N ALA A 170 -56.42 34.76 43.88
CA ALA A 170 -55.83 34.25 42.65
C ALA A 170 -54.47 33.57 42.88
N HIS A 171 -53.69 34.01 43.88
CA HIS A 171 -52.42 33.38 44.24
C HIS A 171 -52.57 32.04 44.99
N LYS A 172 -53.75 31.75 45.54
CA LYS A 172 -54.01 30.56 46.38
C LYS A 172 -54.69 29.41 45.62
N GLY A 173 -55.12 29.62 44.38
CA GLY A 173 -55.74 28.61 43.51
C GLY A 173 -54.83 28.27 42.35
#